data_AF-A0A2M9P558-F1
#
_entry.id   AF-A0A2M9P558-F1
#
_cell.length_a   1.000
_cell.length_b   1.000
_cell.length_c   1.000
_cell.angle_alpha   90.00
_cell.angle_beta   90.00
_cell.angle_gamma   90.00
#
_symmetry.space_group_name_H-M   'P 1'
#
loop_
_entity.id
_entity.type
_entity.pdbx_description
1 polymer ?
#
loop_
_entity_poly.entity_id
_entity_poly.type
_entity_poly.pdbx_seq_one_letter_code
_entity_poly.pdbx_strand_id
1 'polypeptide(L)'
;VAAMKPWLEKQLSQLSSGSKLAEHICYTLGAWGGLIHFLDDGRLELDTNSIENLIRPVALTRKNSLFAGHEIGTEHWALLASLVATCKLNGVEPGA
;
A
#
# COMPACT_ATOMS: atom_id res chain seq x y z
N VAL A 1 17.36 12.42 -3.74
CA VAL A 1 17.47 11.01 -3.29
C VAL A 1 18.88 10.60 -2.89
N ALA A 2 19.91 10.89 -3.71
CA ALA A 2 21.30 10.53 -3.40
C ALA A 2 21.81 11.00 -2.02
N ALA A 3 21.39 12.17 -1.54
CA ALA A 3 21.77 12.69 -0.22
C ALA A 3 20.90 12.17 0.94
N MET A 4 19.73 11.58 0.67
CA MET A 4 18.75 11.20 1.69
C MET A 4 19.14 9.90 2.40
N LYS A 5 19.57 8.87 1.65
CA LYS A 5 20.00 7.60 2.24
C LYS A 5 21.18 7.77 3.20
N PRO A 6 22.28 8.44 2.81
CA PRO A 6 23.41 8.67 3.71
C PRO A 6 23.05 9.53 4.91
N TRP A 7 22.11 10.47 4.73
CA TRP A 7 21.59 11.26 5.84
C TRP A 7 20.83 10.40 6.85
N LEU A 8 19.96 9.49 6.40
CA LEU A 8 19.24 8.54 7.27
C LEU A 8 20.18 7.59 8.00
N GLU A 9 21.19 7.06 7.31
CA GLU A 9 22.23 6.22 7.93
C GLU A 9 23.01 7.00 9.01
N LYS A 10 23.31 8.27 8.75
CA LYS A 10 23.93 9.16 9.74
C LYS A 10 23.01 9.49 10.91
N GLN A 11 21.70 9.65 10.69
CA GLN A 11 20.74 9.84 11.79
C GLN A 11 20.68 8.58 12.65
N LEU A 12 20.65 7.40 12.02
CA LEU A 12 20.57 6.13 12.72
C LEU A 12 21.74 5.91 13.68
N SER A 13 22.96 6.32 13.31
CA SER A 13 24.14 6.19 14.18
C SER A 13 24.13 7.10 15.41
N GLN A 14 23.26 8.11 15.44
CA GLN A 14 23.12 9.06 16.55
C GLN A 14 21.94 8.71 17.47
N LEU A 15 21.09 7.77 17.06
CA LEU A 15 19.91 7.38 17.81
C LEU A 15 20.19 6.17 18.69
N SER A 16 19.53 6.13 19.84
CA SER A 16 19.46 4.90 20.63
C SER A 16 18.70 3.83 19.85
N SER A 17 19.22 2.60 19.88
CA SER A 17 18.66 1.44 19.20
C SER A 17 17.22 1.11 19.63
N GLY A 18 16.81 1.53 20.83
CA GLY A 18 15.45 1.34 21.35
C GLY A 18 14.45 2.44 20.97
N SER A 19 14.86 3.45 20.19
CA SER A 19 13.95 4.55 19.82
C SER A 19 13.02 4.16 18.66
N LYS A 20 11.75 4.58 18.74
CA LYS A 20 10.77 4.41 17.63
C LYS A 20 11.26 5.06 16.33
N LEU A 21 12.03 6.15 16.43
CA LEU A 21 12.61 6.79 15.26
C LEU A 21 13.67 5.90 14.60
N ALA A 22 14.56 5.26 15.38
CA ALA A 22 15.52 4.31 14.85
C ALA A 22 14.82 3.12 14.17
N GLU A 23 13.73 2.62 14.76
CA GLU A 23 12.89 1.56 14.18
C GLU A 23 12.34 1.96 12.79
N HIS A 24 11.72 3.15 12.69
CA HIS A 24 11.20 3.64 11.42
C HIS A 24 12.29 3.90 10.37
N ILE A 25 13.46 4.40 10.78
CA ILE A 25 14.60 4.61 9.87
C ILE A 25 15.12 3.26 9.36
N CYS A 26 15.29 2.26 10.24
CA CYS A 26 15.68 0.91 9.84
C CYS A 26 14.69 0.31 8.84
N TYR A 27 13.38 0.42 9.11
CA TYR A 27 12.34 -0.04 8.20
C TYR A 27 12.45 0.65 6.82
N THR A 28 12.59 1.97 6.82
CA THR A 28 12.73 2.77 5.59
C THR A 28 13.97 2.37 4.79
N LEU A 29 15.12 2.17 5.45
CA LEU A 29 16.36 1.74 4.80
C LEU A 29 16.26 0.31 4.26
N GLY A 30 15.54 -0.59 4.94
CA GLY A 30 15.25 -1.93 4.45
C GLY A 30 14.39 -1.93 3.18
N ALA A 31 13.45 -0.98 3.07
CA ALA A 31 12.58 -0.81 1.90
C ALA A 31 13.16 0.11 0.81
N TRP A 32 14.40 0.62 0.97
CA TRP A 32 14.96 1.69 0.14
C TRP A 32 14.90 1.42 -1.37
N GLY A 33 15.20 0.19 -1.78
CA GLY A 33 15.20 -0.20 -3.20
C GLY A 33 13.84 0.01 -3.87
N GLY A 34 12.74 -0.31 -3.17
CA GLY A 34 11.38 -0.08 -3.67
C GLY A 34 11.03 1.41 -3.70
N LEU A 35 11.43 2.16 -2.67
CA LEU A 35 11.13 3.59 -2.52
C LEU A 35 11.76 4.46 -3.62
N ILE A 36 12.84 4.01 -4.26
CA ILE A 36 13.53 4.78 -5.31
C ILE A 36 13.22 4.27 -6.72
N HIS A 37 12.46 3.18 -6.87
CA HIS A 37 12.32 2.50 -8.16
C HIS A 37 11.61 3.36 -9.21
N PHE A 38 10.72 4.27 -8.79
CA PHE A 38 10.06 5.24 -9.67
C PHE A 38 11.04 6.20 -10.38
N LEU A 39 12.28 6.35 -9.87
CA LEU A 39 13.31 7.15 -10.53
C LEU A 39 13.83 6.47 -11.81
N ASP A 40 13.77 5.14 -11.85
CA ASP A 40 14.26 4.33 -12.96
C ASP A 40 13.11 3.95 -13.92
N ASP A 41 11.90 3.74 -13.39
CA ASP A 41 10.69 3.44 -14.17
C ASP A 41 9.60 4.49 -13.99
N GLY A 42 9.45 5.36 -15.00
CA GLY A 42 8.43 6.43 -15.01
C GLY A 42 6.98 5.94 -15.17
N ARG A 43 6.74 4.63 -15.32
CA ARG A 43 5.39 4.04 -15.23
C ARG A 43 4.91 3.91 -13.79
N LEU A 44 5.84 3.96 -12.83
CA LEU A 44 5.51 3.89 -11.42
C LEU A 44 5.20 5.29 -10.90
N GLU A 45 4.09 5.40 -10.19
CA GLU A 45 3.75 6.61 -9.46
C GLU A 45 4.68 6.78 -8.26
N LEU A 46 4.97 8.04 -7.90
CA LEU A 46 5.77 8.39 -6.71
C LEU A 46 5.07 7.96 -5.41
N ASP A 47 3.74 7.93 -5.41
CA ASP A 47 2.91 7.64 -4.24
C ASP A 47 1.92 6.51 -4.49
N THR A 48 1.31 6.03 -3.41
CA THR A 48 0.31 4.98 -3.43
C THR A 48 -1.12 5.50 -3.45
N ASN A 49 -1.35 6.81 -3.66
CA ASN A 49 -2.69 7.41 -3.53
C ASN A 49 -3.71 6.77 -4.46
N SER A 50 -3.31 6.47 -5.69
CA SER A 50 -4.17 5.80 -6.67
C SER A 50 -4.63 4.42 -6.17
N ILE A 51 -3.72 3.63 -5.62
CA ILE A 51 -4.01 2.30 -5.06
C ILE A 51 -4.86 2.42 -3.78
N GLU A 52 -4.52 3.37 -2.90
CA GLU A 52 -5.27 3.63 -1.68
C GLU A 52 -6.72 4.06 -1.96
N ASN A 53 -6.91 4.90 -2.98
CA ASN A 53 -8.24 5.29 -3.45
C ASN A 53 -9.02 4.08 -3.97
N LEU A 54 -8.37 3.16 -4.70
CA LEU A 54 -8.99 1.95 -5.23
C LEU A 54 -9.40 0.95 -4.13
N ILE A 55 -8.58 0.80 -3.07
CA ILE A 55 -8.88 -0.12 -1.96
C ILE A 55 -9.82 0.48 -0.91
N ARG A 56 -9.97 1.81 -0.84
CA ARG A 56 -10.81 2.49 0.16
C ARG A 56 -12.26 1.96 0.23
N PRO A 57 -12.98 1.71 -0.88
CA PRO A 57 -14.33 1.15 -0.83
C PRO A 57 -14.37 -0.21 -0.13
N VAL A 58 -13.37 -1.07 -0.35
CA VAL A 58 -13.26 -2.38 0.31
C VAL A 58 -13.09 -2.22 1.82
N ALA A 59 -12.19 -1.33 2.24
CA ALA A 59 -11.95 -1.04 3.65
C ALA A 59 -13.21 -0.47 4.35
N LEU A 60 -13.95 0.41 3.67
CA LEU A 60 -15.21 0.96 4.17
C LEU A 60 -16.31 -0.11 4.28
N THR A 61 -16.49 -0.93 3.25
CA THR A 61 -17.46 -2.03 3.29
C THR A 61 -17.16 -3.01 4.40
N ARG A 62 -15.88 -3.37 4.62
CA ARG A 62 -15.47 -4.23 5.75
C ARG A 62 -15.86 -3.62 7.09
N LYS A 63 -15.62 -2.31 7.28
CA LYS A 63 -15.99 -1.60 8.52
C LYS A 63 -17.51 -1.58 8.76
N ASN A 64 -18.31 -1.54 7.70
CA ASN A 64 -19.76 -1.44 7.77
C ASN A 64 -20.49 -2.80 7.79
N SER A 65 -19.78 -3.92 7.57
CA SER A 65 -20.36 -5.27 7.49
C SER A 65 -20.35 -5.97 8.86
N LEU A 66 -21.11 -5.43 9.82
CA LEU A 66 -21.09 -5.84 11.24
C LEU A 66 -21.46 -7.32 11.51
N PHE A 67 -22.13 -7.98 10.55
CA PHE A 67 -22.64 -9.36 10.70
C PHE A 67 -22.09 -10.34 9.65
N ALA A 68 -21.07 -9.94 8.88
CA ALA A 68 -20.38 -10.83 7.96
C ALA A 68 -19.37 -11.70 8.75
N GLY A 69 -19.77 -12.92 9.11
CA GLY A 69 -18.97 -13.82 9.96
C GLY A 69 -18.57 -15.16 9.32
N HIS A 70 -18.91 -15.39 8.04
CA HIS A 70 -18.66 -16.65 7.37
C HIS A 70 -17.48 -16.54 6.40
N GLU A 71 -16.48 -17.43 6.52
CA GLU A 71 -15.26 -17.44 5.70
C GLU A 71 -15.59 -17.62 4.21
N ILE A 72 -16.37 -18.64 3.84
CA ILE A 72 -16.81 -18.86 2.46
C ILE A 72 -17.56 -17.65 1.89
N GLY A 73 -18.36 -16.95 2.70
CA GLY A 73 -19.05 -15.73 2.27
C GLY A 73 -18.07 -14.60 1.97
N THR A 74 -16.96 -14.54 2.72
CA THR A 74 -15.87 -13.58 2.50
C THR A 74 -15.11 -13.89 1.21
N GLU A 75 -14.83 -15.17 0.93
CA GLU A 75 -14.18 -15.59 -0.32
C GLU A 75 -15.04 -15.25 -1.55
N HIS A 76 -16.33 -15.59 -1.53
CA HIS A 76 -17.25 -15.24 -2.61
C HIS A 76 -17.35 -13.73 -2.81
N TRP A 77 -17.43 -12.96 -1.71
CA TRP A 77 -17.44 -11.52 -1.79
C TRP A 77 -16.14 -10.96 -2.38
N ALA A 78 -14.98 -11.48 -1.97
CA ALA A 78 -13.68 -11.07 -2.50
C ALA A 78 -13.56 -11.37 -4.00
N LEU A 79 -14.08 -12.51 -4.46
CA LEU A 79 -14.12 -12.86 -5.88
C LEU A 79 -14.99 -11.88 -6.69
N LEU A 80 -16.20 -11.58 -6.21
CA LEU A 80 -17.09 -10.62 -6.87
C LEU A 80 -16.51 -9.19 -6.87
N ALA A 81 -15.97 -8.75 -5.73
CA ALA A 81 -15.34 -7.43 -5.61
C ALA A 81 -14.13 -7.31 -6.56
N SER A 82 -13.33 -8.37 -6.70
CA SER A 82 -12.17 -8.40 -7.61
C SER A 82 -12.61 -8.35 -9.08
N LEU A 83 -13.66 -9.09 -9.45
CA LEU A 83 -14.23 -9.06 -10.80
C LEU A 83 -14.72 -7.64 -11.15
N VAL A 84 -15.54 -7.04 -10.28
CA VAL A 84 -16.07 -5.68 -10.47
C VAL A 84 -14.95 -4.65 -10.55
N ALA A 85 -13.93 -4.75 -9.68
CA ALA A 85 -12.78 -3.87 -9.73
C ALA A 85 -12.00 -4.01 -11.04
N THR A 86 -11.84 -5.23 -11.55
CA THR A 86 -11.16 -5.51 -12.83
C THR A 86 -11.94 -4.91 -14.00
N CYS A 87 -13.27 -5.06 -14.03
CA CYS A 87 -14.12 -4.44 -15.06
C CYS A 87 -13.93 -2.91 -15.07
N LYS A 88 -13.99 -2.27 -13.89
CA LYS A 88 -13.78 -0.82 -13.75
C LYS A 88 -12.40 -0.37 -14.23
N LEU A 89 -11.34 -1.11 -13.90
CA LEU A 89 -9.97 -0.82 -14.36
C LEU A 89 -9.83 -0.92 -15.88
N ASN A 90 -10.63 -1.76 -16.54
CA ASN A 90 -10.63 -1.93 -17.99
C ASN A 90 -11.69 -1.07 -18.71
N GLY A 91 -12.39 -0.19 -18.00
CA GLY A 91 -13.45 0.66 -18.58
C GLY A 91 -14.70 -0.11 -19.02
N VAL A 92 -14.92 -1.32 -18.49
CA VAL A 92 -16.10 -2.15 -18.75
C VAL A 92 -17.15 -1.90 -17.68
N GLU A 93 -18.40 -1.68 -18.10
CA GLU A 93 -19.55 -1.53 -17.20
C GLU A 93 -19.92 -2.92 -16.62
N PRO A 94 -19.84 -3.14 -15.28
CA PRO A 94 -20.01 -4.48 -14.70
C PRO A 94 -21.46 -5.02 -14.66
N GLY A 95 -22.47 -4.17 -14.89
CA GLY A 95 -23.89 -4.49 -14.81
C GLY A 95 -24.67 -4.33 -16.13
N ALA A 96 -23.97 -4.10 -17.25
CA ALA A 96 -24.53 -3.98 -18.60
C ALA A 96 -24.90 -5.33 -19.23
#